data_AF-A0A1I7U704-F1
#
_entry.id   AF-A0A1I7U704-F1
#
_cell.length_a   1.000
_cell.length_b   1.000
_cell.length_c   1.000
_cell.angle_alpha   90.00
_cell.angle_beta   90.00
_cell.angle_gamma   90.00
#
_symmetry.space_group_name_H-M   'P 1'
#
loop_
_entity.id
_entity.type
_entity.pdbx_description
1 polymer ?
#
loop_
_entity_poly.entity_id
_entity_poly.type
_entity_poly.pdbx_seq_one_letter_code
_entity_poly.pdbx_strand_id
1 'polypeptide(L)'
;MHFWGDSYRYLILFVGFLCLSSVCSNYIIINFTFICMKEDTSMMTNFNGTQRNIYDYTSEEKKYIMWAVGAGTVLGTVPTNWLVVKYGAKWPFLVAGLVSSISTTLIPFAAANNFLFLLFLRFLQGLSYSTDFAAIGIITVRWAPLQETAFFIALLTCFTGVASMITNSATGLICESSFGWKYAYYFHSFAGLILFALWAGIYIDDPQDSRRISEKELSRIHKNKSAAHLDKKGDIPYIKIFTSPVVLVVWMNAFFEMTAVIFFATYMPIYLHQVLKFSVAETGFYVAIILGMNIPLRLVAAAFSDRITIISERAKIIIFNTLSVGVSGLALAGIG
;
A
#
# COMPACT_ATOMS: atom_id res chain seq x y z
N MET A 1 -6.08 22.03 -27.78
CA MET A 1 -6.94 20.95 -27.24
C MET A 1 -6.08 20.00 -26.40
N HIS A 2 -6.09 20.13 -25.08
CA HIS A 2 -5.43 19.15 -24.22
C HIS A 2 -6.36 17.95 -24.04
N PHE A 3 -6.02 16.79 -24.62
CA PHE A 3 -6.82 15.56 -24.59
C PHE A 3 -7.23 15.12 -23.18
N TRP A 4 -6.45 15.49 -22.16
CA TRP A 4 -6.69 15.14 -20.75
C TRP A 4 -7.17 16.33 -19.89
N GLY A 5 -7.40 17.52 -20.46
CA GLY A 5 -7.60 18.76 -19.70
C GLY A 5 -8.75 18.70 -18.69
N ASP A 6 -9.89 18.13 -19.10
CA ASP A 6 -11.11 18.01 -18.29
C ASP A 6 -11.11 16.77 -17.36
N SER A 7 -10.08 15.93 -17.38
CA SER A 7 -10.03 14.66 -16.63
C SER A 7 -8.66 14.36 -16.03
N TYR A 8 -7.79 15.37 -15.93
CA TYR A 8 -6.40 15.20 -15.49
C TYR A 8 -6.29 14.67 -14.06
N ARG A 9 -7.25 15.01 -13.18
CA ARG A 9 -7.28 14.48 -11.80
C ARG A 9 -7.40 12.96 -11.75
N TYR A 10 -8.11 12.34 -12.68
CA TYR A 10 -8.28 10.89 -12.73
C TYR A 10 -7.00 10.20 -13.18
N LEU A 11 -6.22 10.84 -14.07
CA LEU A 11 -4.89 10.37 -14.43
C LEU A 11 -3.94 10.41 -13.24
N ILE A 12 -3.93 11.52 -12.48
CA ILE A 12 -3.16 11.65 -11.24
C ILE A 12 -3.54 10.59 -10.22
N LEU A 13 -4.85 10.41 -10.01
CA LEU A 13 -5.41 9.43 -9.10
C LEU A 13 -5.00 8.01 -9.50
N PHE A 14 -5.11 7.67 -10.78
CA PHE A 14 -4.73 6.34 -11.30
C PHE A 14 -3.23 6.07 -11.20
N VAL A 15 -2.37 7.02 -11.60
CA VAL A 15 -0.91 6.86 -11.51
C VAL A 15 -0.46 6.79 -10.04
N GLY A 16 -1.04 7.62 -9.16
CA GLY A 16 -0.80 7.57 -7.73
C GLY A 16 -1.19 6.22 -7.14
N PHE A 17 -2.37 5.71 -7.48
CA PHE A 17 -2.83 4.38 -7.10
C PHE A 17 -1.84 3.28 -7.52
N LEU A 18 -1.39 3.27 -8.77
CA LEU A 18 -0.43 2.27 -9.25
C LEU A 18 0.91 2.36 -8.50
N CYS A 19 1.40 3.57 -8.21
CA CYS A 19 2.64 3.76 -7.44
C CYS A 19 2.51 3.20 -6.03
N LEU A 20 1.41 3.50 -5.32
CA LEU A 20 1.10 2.94 -4.00
C LEU A 20 1.06 1.41 -4.05
N SER A 21 0.37 0.84 -5.04
CA SER A 21 0.32 -0.62 -5.23
C SER A 21 1.71 -1.21 -5.50
N SER A 22 2.59 -0.52 -6.22
CA SER A 22 3.95 -1.00 -6.50
C SER A 22 4.85 -1.01 -5.26
N VAL A 23 4.77 0.02 -4.41
CA VAL A 23 5.52 0.07 -3.13
C VAL A 23 5.02 -1.04 -2.20
N CYS A 24 3.70 -1.23 -2.13
CA CYS A 24 3.09 -2.31 -1.39
C CYS A 24 3.51 -3.70 -1.91
N SER A 25 3.51 -3.90 -3.23
CA SER A 25 3.95 -5.14 -3.88
C SER A 25 5.37 -5.52 -3.48
N ASN A 26 6.31 -4.58 -3.63
CA ASN A 26 7.71 -4.74 -3.24
C ASN A 26 7.87 -5.18 -1.77
N TYR A 27 7.03 -4.65 -0.89
CA TYR A 27 7.00 -5.03 0.51
C TYR A 27 6.44 -6.45 0.73
N ILE A 28 5.28 -6.80 0.16
CA ILE A 28 4.56 -8.04 0.46
C ILE A 28 5.06 -9.27 -0.30
N ILE A 29 5.84 -9.08 -1.38
CA ILE A 29 6.34 -10.19 -2.22
C ILE A 29 7.00 -11.31 -1.40
N ILE A 30 7.75 -10.96 -0.34
CA ILE A 30 8.46 -11.94 0.48
C ILE A 30 7.53 -12.93 1.21
N ASN A 31 6.29 -12.50 1.50
CA ASN A 31 5.29 -13.32 2.19
C ASN A 31 4.97 -14.55 1.35
N PHE A 32 4.86 -14.36 0.03
CA PHE A 32 4.61 -15.44 -0.92
C PHE A 32 5.90 -16.20 -1.24
N THR A 33 7.01 -15.51 -1.49
CA THR A 33 8.25 -16.19 -1.89
C THR A 33 8.84 -17.07 -0.79
N PHE A 34 8.46 -16.92 0.49
CA PHE A 34 8.81 -17.91 1.52
C PHE A 34 8.34 -19.33 1.20
N ILE A 35 7.25 -19.47 0.44
CA ILE A 35 6.77 -20.77 -0.05
C ILE A 35 7.77 -21.31 -1.08
N CYS A 36 8.05 -20.52 -2.12
CA CYS A 36 8.95 -20.91 -3.21
C CYS A 36 10.42 -21.12 -2.77
N MET A 37 10.92 -20.28 -1.86
CA MET A 37 12.28 -20.33 -1.31
C MET A 37 12.55 -21.65 -0.58
N LYS A 38 11.51 -22.21 0.06
CA LYS A 38 11.62 -23.48 0.78
C LYS A 38 11.88 -24.66 -0.17
N GLU A 39 11.37 -24.58 -1.40
CA GLU A 39 11.52 -25.61 -2.44
C GLU A 39 12.79 -25.43 -3.27
N ASP A 40 13.55 -24.36 -3.05
CA ASP A 40 14.83 -24.10 -3.73
C ASP A 40 15.89 -25.16 -3.36
N THR A 41 16.69 -25.60 -4.33
CA THR A 41 17.70 -26.67 -4.17
C THR A 41 19.08 -26.15 -3.80
N SER A 42 19.24 -24.84 -3.57
CA SER A 42 20.52 -24.22 -3.18
C SER A 42 20.93 -24.62 -1.76
N MET A 43 21.91 -25.53 -1.65
CA MET A 43 22.39 -26.07 -0.37
C MET A 43 23.66 -25.37 0.12
N MET A 44 23.77 -25.19 1.44
CA MET A 44 25.01 -24.86 2.16
C MET A 44 25.33 -25.97 3.16
N THR A 45 26.62 -26.30 3.26
CA THR A 45 27.11 -27.27 4.26
C THR A 45 27.49 -26.52 5.52
N ASN A 46 26.81 -26.80 6.63
CA ASN A 46 27.15 -26.25 7.94
C ASN A 46 28.49 -26.81 8.44
N PHE A 47 29.09 -26.16 9.44
CA PHE A 47 30.29 -26.65 10.13
C PHE A 47 30.16 -28.09 10.66
N ASN A 48 28.94 -28.53 10.98
CA ASN A 48 28.65 -29.89 11.43
C ASN A 48 28.44 -30.90 10.27
N GLY A 49 28.74 -30.52 9.03
CA GLY A 49 28.57 -31.36 7.82
C GLY A 49 27.12 -31.50 7.32
N THR A 50 26.16 -30.87 7.99
CA THR A 50 24.74 -30.92 7.63
C THR A 50 24.45 -29.99 6.47
N GLN A 51 23.83 -30.49 5.41
CA GLN A 51 23.34 -29.67 4.29
C GLN A 51 21.99 -29.04 4.65
N ARG A 52 21.88 -27.72 4.50
CA ARG A 52 20.65 -26.95 4.69
C ARG A 52 20.40 -26.08 3.47
N ASN A 53 19.14 -26.00 3.03
CA ASN A 53 18.72 -25.01 2.05
C ASN A 53 18.96 -23.60 2.63
N ILE A 54 19.76 -22.79 1.93
CA ILE A 54 20.15 -21.45 2.39
C ILE A 54 18.98 -20.48 2.52
N TYR A 55 17.88 -20.76 1.83
CA TYR A 55 16.67 -19.95 1.82
C TYR A 55 15.54 -20.54 2.68
N ASP A 56 15.76 -21.69 3.33
CA ASP A 56 14.80 -22.25 4.28
C ASP A 56 14.96 -21.58 5.65
N TYR A 57 14.37 -20.40 5.78
CA TYR A 57 14.37 -19.63 7.02
C TYR A 57 13.48 -20.27 8.09
N THR A 58 14.01 -20.33 9.31
CA THR A 58 13.28 -20.69 10.53
C THR A 58 12.12 -19.72 10.80
N SER A 59 11.17 -20.13 11.63
CA SER A 59 10.06 -19.26 12.05
C SER A 59 10.55 -17.97 12.72
N GLU A 60 11.67 -18.03 13.44
CA GLU A 60 12.27 -16.87 14.09
C GLU A 60 12.92 -15.91 13.06
N GLU A 61 13.68 -16.44 12.10
CA GLU A 61 14.26 -15.64 11.02
C GLU A 61 13.18 -14.96 10.17
N LYS A 62 12.12 -15.69 9.81
CA LYS A 62 10.94 -15.12 9.11
C LYS A 62 10.29 -14.00 9.91
N LYS A 63 10.15 -14.17 11.23
CA LYS A 63 9.66 -13.11 12.11
C LYS A 63 10.53 -11.86 12.02
N TYR A 64 11.85 -11.96 12.14
CA TYR A 64 12.73 -10.78 12.04
C TYR A 64 12.63 -10.10 10.67
N ILE A 65 12.55 -10.87 9.58
CA ILE A 65 12.36 -10.33 8.21
C ILE A 65 11.06 -9.53 8.10
N MET A 66 9.96 -9.98 8.73
CA MET A 66 8.70 -9.23 8.75
C MET A 66 8.76 -8.00 9.65
N TRP A 67 9.33 -8.13 10.84
CA TRP A 67 9.45 -7.04 11.81
C TRP A 67 10.34 -5.89 11.33
N ALA A 68 11.37 -6.18 10.54
CA ALA A 68 12.24 -5.15 9.97
C ALA A 68 11.45 -4.11 9.15
N VAL A 69 10.44 -4.53 8.39
CA VAL A 69 9.55 -3.61 7.66
C VAL A 69 8.70 -2.79 8.63
N GLY A 70 8.13 -3.45 9.65
CA GLY A 70 7.34 -2.75 10.68
C GLY A 70 8.15 -1.65 11.36
N ALA A 71 9.39 -1.96 11.75
CA ALA A 71 10.32 -1.00 12.33
C ALA A 71 10.63 0.16 11.36
N GLY A 72 10.91 -0.15 10.09
CA GLY A 72 11.12 0.87 9.06
C GLY A 72 9.90 1.76 8.85
N THR A 73 8.70 1.19 8.87
CA THR A 73 7.45 1.93 8.68
C THR A 73 7.21 2.89 9.84
N VAL A 74 7.38 2.44 11.09
CA VAL A 74 7.22 3.26 12.29
C VAL A 74 8.22 4.41 12.31
N LEU A 75 9.51 4.12 12.11
CA LEU A 75 10.56 5.15 12.12
C LEU A 75 10.45 6.10 10.92
N GLY A 76 9.94 5.61 9.79
CA GLY A 76 9.74 6.41 8.57
C GLY A 76 8.55 7.35 8.64
N THR A 77 7.50 7.03 9.41
CA THR A 77 6.22 7.76 9.39
C THR A 77 6.38 9.25 9.68
N VAL A 78 7.15 9.64 10.70
CA VAL A 78 7.34 11.05 11.05
C VAL A 78 8.15 11.82 10.00
N PRO A 79 9.38 11.39 9.63
CA PRO A 79 10.19 12.14 8.67
C PRO A 79 9.58 12.17 7.27
N THR A 80 8.98 11.08 6.79
CA THR A 80 8.36 11.05 5.45
C THR A 80 7.15 11.97 5.37
N ASN A 81 6.27 11.96 6.38
CA ASN A 81 5.15 12.91 6.45
C ASN A 81 5.63 14.36 6.48
N TRP A 82 6.67 14.67 7.27
CA TRP A 82 7.24 16.01 7.29
C TRP A 82 7.77 16.45 5.92
N LEU A 83 8.50 15.56 5.23
CA LEU A 83 8.99 15.83 3.87
C LEU A 83 7.85 16.07 2.89
N VAL A 84 6.80 15.25 2.94
CA VAL A 84 5.64 15.33 2.05
C VAL A 84 4.83 16.61 2.29
N VAL A 85 4.62 16.99 3.55
CA VAL A 85 3.92 18.25 3.88
C VAL A 85 4.74 19.47 3.47
N LYS A 86 6.07 19.43 3.67
CA LYS A 86 6.96 20.57 3.40
C LYS A 86 7.26 20.77 1.92
N TYR A 87 7.53 19.69 1.19
CA TYR A 87 8.01 19.72 -0.20
C TYR A 87 6.99 19.25 -1.22
N GLY A 88 5.78 18.86 -0.80
CA GLY A 88 4.81 18.18 -1.64
C GLY A 88 5.08 16.69 -1.75
N ALA A 89 4.19 15.96 -2.43
CA ALA A 89 4.34 14.52 -2.64
C ALA A 89 5.26 14.17 -3.81
N LYS A 90 5.48 15.07 -4.79
CA LYS A 90 6.18 14.73 -6.03
C LYS A 90 7.54 14.09 -5.80
N TRP A 91 8.44 14.79 -5.11
CA TRP A 91 9.81 14.35 -4.89
C TRP A 91 9.95 13.34 -3.75
N PRO A 92 9.36 13.56 -2.55
CA PRO A 92 9.48 12.59 -1.45
C PRO A 92 8.91 11.22 -1.82
N PHE A 93 7.76 11.16 -2.51
CA PHE A 93 7.18 9.88 -2.92
C PHE A 93 8.01 9.21 -4.02
N LEU A 94 8.57 9.98 -4.96
CA LEU A 94 9.48 9.45 -5.97
C LEU A 94 10.72 8.80 -5.33
N VAL A 95 11.36 9.48 -4.38
CA VAL A 95 12.53 8.95 -3.67
C VAL A 95 12.17 7.68 -2.90
N ALA A 96 11.02 7.66 -2.20
CA ALA A 96 10.54 6.46 -1.52
C ALA A 96 10.32 5.29 -2.51
N GLY A 97 9.73 5.55 -3.67
CA GLY A 97 9.55 4.57 -4.73
C GLY A 97 10.85 3.97 -5.26
N LEU A 98 11.86 4.82 -5.47
CA LEU A 98 13.19 4.40 -5.90
C LEU A 98 13.90 3.57 -4.82
N VAL A 99 13.85 4.00 -3.55
CA VAL A 99 14.40 3.24 -2.42
C VAL A 99 13.73 1.88 -2.30
N SER A 100 12.41 1.81 -2.41
CA SER A 100 11.66 0.55 -2.42
C SER A 100 12.11 -0.37 -3.55
N SER A 101 12.20 0.14 -4.78
CA SER A 101 12.55 -0.66 -5.96
C SER A 101 14.01 -1.14 -5.94
N ILE A 102 14.95 -0.28 -5.52
CA ILE A 102 16.37 -0.65 -5.36
C ILE A 102 16.50 -1.72 -4.27
N SER A 103 15.84 -1.51 -3.12
CA SER A 103 15.90 -2.47 -2.02
C SER A 103 15.36 -3.84 -2.44
N THR A 104 14.24 -3.85 -3.18
CA THR A 104 13.60 -5.07 -3.72
C THR A 104 14.52 -5.81 -4.70
N THR A 105 15.18 -5.08 -5.59
CA THR A 105 16.14 -5.65 -6.57
C THR A 105 17.31 -6.34 -5.87
N LEU A 106 17.75 -5.82 -4.72
CA LEU A 106 18.88 -6.37 -3.97
C LEU A 106 18.51 -7.54 -3.06
N ILE A 107 17.22 -7.84 -2.84
CA ILE A 107 16.77 -8.92 -1.95
C ILE A 107 17.34 -10.29 -2.36
N PRO A 108 17.29 -10.74 -3.63
CA PRO A 108 17.85 -12.04 -4.01
C PRO A 108 19.34 -12.18 -3.67
N PHE A 109 20.11 -11.11 -3.87
CA PHE A 109 21.52 -11.07 -3.51
C PHE A 109 21.73 -11.11 -1.99
N ALA A 110 20.98 -10.31 -1.23
CA ALA A 110 21.09 -10.28 0.22
C ALA A 110 20.70 -11.62 0.86
N ALA A 111 19.61 -12.24 0.37
CA ALA A 111 19.15 -13.56 0.80
C ALA A 111 20.21 -14.65 0.60
N ALA A 112 21.06 -14.53 -0.42
CA ALA A 112 22.11 -15.51 -0.69
C ALA A 112 23.38 -15.32 0.15
N ASN A 113 23.65 -14.10 0.61
CA ASN A 113 24.97 -13.72 1.15
C ASN A 113 24.97 -13.28 2.60
N ASN A 114 23.95 -12.52 3.05
CA ASN A 114 24.00 -11.89 4.37
C ASN A 114 22.59 -11.58 4.91
N PHE A 115 22.22 -12.25 6.00
CA PHE A 115 20.93 -12.08 6.67
C PHE A 115 20.73 -10.67 7.23
N LEU A 116 21.76 -10.04 7.82
CA LEU A 116 21.66 -8.67 8.32
C LEU A 116 21.46 -7.66 7.18
N PHE A 117 22.11 -7.89 6.04
CA PHE A 117 21.87 -7.07 4.86
C PHE A 117 20.43 -7.23 4.36
N LEU A 118 19.89 -8.46 4.37
CA LEU A 118 18.48 -8.70 4.05
C LEU A 118 17.56 -7.91 5.00
N LEU A 119 17.79 -7.96 6.32
CA LEU A 119 17.01 -7.18 7.28
C LEU A 119 17.10 -5.67 7.03
N PHE A 120 18.27 -5.16 6.67
CA PHE A 120 18.45 -3.75 6.33
C PHE A 120 17.64 -3.35 5.07
N LEU A 121 17.64 -4.16 4.02
CA LEU A 121 16.83 -3.90 2.83
C LEU A 121 15.32 -3.94 3.14
N ARG A 122 14.89 -4.87 4.00
CA ARG A 122 13.50 -4.93 4.49
C ARG A 122 13.13 -3.68 5.28
N PHE A 123 14.04 -3.17 6.10
CA PHE A 123 13.86 -1.90 6.81
C PHE A 123 13.69 -0.72 5.84
N LEU A 124 14.48 -0.64 4.77
CA LEU A 124 14.33 0.38 3.73
C LEU A 124 12.99 0.30 2.96
N GLN A 125 12.49 -0.92 2.71
CA GLN A 125 11.16 -1.10 2.14
C GLN A 125 10.06 -0.57 3.09
N GLY A 126 10.20 -0.79 4.40
CA GLY A 126 9.30 -0.23 5.41
C GLY A 126 9.33 1.29 5.48
N LEU A 127 10.53 1.89 5.46
CA LEU A 127 10.68 3.35 5.37
C LEU A 127 9.95 3.91 4.15
N SER A 128 10.11 3.26 3.00
CA SER A 128 9.46 3.67 1.75
C SER A 128 7.94 3.56 1.85
N TYR A 129 7.44 2.43 2.35
CA TYR A 129 6.01 2.15 2.55
C TYR A 129 5.32 3.17 3.46
N SER A 130 6.02 3.73 4.45
CA SER A 130 5.44 4.78 5.31
C SER A 130 5.00 6.04 4.54
N THR A 131 5.58 6.29 3.35
CA THR A 131 5.25 7.46 2.51
C THR A 131 3.92 7.27 1.78
N ASP A 132 3.43 6.04 1.61
CA ASP A 132 2.19 5.75 0.88
C ASP A 132 0.99 6.50 1.47
N PHE A 133 0.77 6.38 2.79
CA PHE A 133 -0.34 7.05 3.46
C PHE A 133 -0.24 8.59 3.41
N ALA A 134 0.98 9.13 3.43
CA ALA A 134 1.22 10.56 3.26
C ALA A 134 0.81 11.04 1.86
N ALA A 135 1.19 10.27 0.83
CA ALA A 135 0.85 10.53 -0.56
C ALA A 135 -0.68 10.47 -0.78
N ILE A 136 -1.37 9.50 -0.17
CA ILE A 136 -2.84 9.41 -0.21
C ILE A 136 -3.47 10.72 0.29
N GLY A 137 -3.01 11.22 1.44
CA GLY A 137 -3.49 12.47 2.02
C GLY A 137 -3.29 13.67 1.10
N ILE A 138 -2.08 13.86 0.57
CA ILE A 138 -1.76 15.00 -0.30
C ILE A 138 -2.49 14.92 -1.66
N ILE A 139 -2.52 13.74 -2.30
CA ILE A 139 -3.27 13.56 -3.56
C ILE A 139 -4.73 13.92 -3.33
N THR A 140 -5.35 13.41 -2.27
CA THR A 140 -6.75 13.67 -1.96
C THR A 140 -7.00 15.16 -1.73
N VAL A 141 -6.24 15.80 -0.83
CA VAL A 141 -6.46 17.22 -0.47
C VAL A 141 -6.24 18.15 -1.66
N ARG A 142 -5.24 17.87 -2.51
CA ARG A 142 -4.90 18.74 -3.65
C ARG A 142 -5.80 18.48 -4.86
N TRP A 143 -6.01 17.22 -5.24
CA TRP A 143 -6.62 16.85 -6.52
C TRP A 143 -8.10 16.45 -6.45
N ALA A 144 -8.62 16.07 -5.27
CA ALA A 144 -10.04 15.74 -5.15
C ALA A 144 -10.88 17.02 -5.04
N PRO A 145 -11.99 17.12 -5.79
CA PRO A 145 -13.12 17.98 -5.42
C PRO A 145 -13.68 17.55 -4.06
N LEU A 146 -14.20 18.49 -3.27
CA LEU A 146 -14.74 18.18 -1.94
C LEU A 146 -15.84 17.10 -1.99
N GLN A 147 -16.65 17.08 -3.05
CA GLN A 147 -17.74 16.12 -3.25
C GLN A 147 -17.29 14.72 -3.71
N GLU A 148 -16.00 14.53 -4.03
CA GLU A 148 -15.45 13.24 -4.49
C GLU A 148 -14.34 12.75 -3.52
N THR A 149 -14.26 13.35 -2.33
CA THR A 149 -13.17 13.09 -1.37
C THR A 149 -13.22 11.65 -0.87
N ALA A 150 -14.40 11.10 -0.55
CA ALA A 150 -14.51 9.74 -0.06
C ALA A 150 -14.11 8.73 -1.15
N PHE A 151 -14.53 8.98 -2.40
CA PHE A 151 -14.13 8.16 -3.54
C PHE A 151 -12.62 8.16 -3.77
N PHE A 152 -11.96 9.32 -3.72
CA PHE A 152 -10.49 9.41 -3.86
C PHE A 152 -9.78 8.60 -2.78
N ILE A 153 -10.17 8.78 -1.51
CA ILE A 153 -9.59 8.04 -0.39
C ILE A 153 -9.83 6.54 -0.56
N ALA A 154 -11.05 6.13 -0.89
CA ALA A 154 -11.39 4.72 -1.05
C ALA A 154 -10.62 4.06 -2.19
N LEU A 155 -10.53 4.70 -3.36
CA LEU A 155 -9.76 4.17 -4.49
C LEU A 155 -8.28 4.06 -4.15
N LEU A 156 -7.69 5.13 -3.60
CA LEU A 156 -6.28 5.11 -3.24
C LEU A 156 -6.01 4.02 -2.19
N THR A 157 -6.80 3.92 -1.12
CA THR A 157 -6.62 2.90 -0.06
C THR A 157 -6.97 1.48 -0.49
N CYS A 158 -7.50 1.24 -1.69
CA CYS A 158 -7.62 -0.10 -2.26
C CYS A 158 -6.28 -0.67 -2.77
N PHE A 159 -5.21 0.13 -2.73
CA PHE A 159 -3.90 -0.24 -3.25
C PHE A 159 -3.37 -1.55 -2.63
N THR A 160 -3.65 -1.83 -1.35
CA THR A 160 -3.21 -3.02 -0.62
C THR A 160 -3.84 -4.30 -1.17
N GLY A 161 -5.14 -4.26 -1.45
CA GLY A 161 -5.89 -5.37 -2.05
C GLY A 161 -5.38 -5.68 -3.46
N VAL A 162 -5.27 -4.65 -4.31
CA VAL A 162 -4.77 -4.83 -5.69
C VAL A 162 -3.31 -5.25 -5.72
N ALA A 163 -2.46 -4.68 -4.88
CA ALA A 163 -1.07 -5.12 -4.74
C ALA A 163 -1.02 -6.60 -4.36
N SER A 164 -1.80 -7.04 -3.36
CA SER A 164 -1.85 -8.43 -2.93
C SER A 164 -2.33 -9.37 -4.04
N MET A 165 -3.36 -8.98 -4.79
CA MET A 165 -3.86 -9.75 -5.94
C MET A 165 -2.76 -9.97 -6.98
N ILE A 166 -2.18 -8.88 -7.47
CA ILE A 166 -1.19 -8.93 -8.55
C ILE A 166 0.07 -9.66 -8.05
N THR A 167 0.53 -9.33 -6.85
CA THR A 167 1.80 -9.87 -6.31
C THR A 167 1.71 -11.36 -6.08
N ASN A 168 0.67 -11.85 -5.40
CA ASN A 168 0.57 -13.28 -5.10
C ASN A 168 0.36 -14.12 -6.37
N SER A 169 -0.51 -13.68 -7.28
CA SER A 169 -0.72 -14.41 -8.54
C SER A 169 0.50 -14.38 -9.46
N ALA A 170 1.10 -13.20 -9.70
CA ALA A 170 2.28 -13.10 -10.56
C ALA A 170 3.49 -13.84 -9.96
N THR A 171 3.71 -13.73 -8.65
CA THR A 171 4.82 -14.42 -7.97
C THR A 171 4.63 -15.93 -8.02
N GLY A 172 3.41 -16.45 -7.83
CA GLY A 172 3.12 -17.88 -7.97
C GLY A 172 3.50 -18.42 -9.34
N LEU A 173 3.05 -17.75 -10.42
CA LEU A 173 3.38 -18.14 -11.79
C LEU A 173 4.89 -18.06 -12.08
N ILE A 174 5.57 -17.02 -11.60
CA ILE A 174 7.01 -16.84 -11.79
C ILE A 174 7.80 -17.91 -11.02
N CYS A 175 7.39 -18.23 -9.78
CA CYS A 175 8.05 -19.25 -8.97
C CYS A 175 7.99 -20.64 -9.60
N GLU A 176 6.86 -21.02 -10.19
CA GLU A 176 6.70 -22.33 -10.87
C GLU A 176 7.42 -22.39 -12.23
N SER A 177 7.75 -21.24 -12.81
CA SER A 177 8.49 -21.17 -14.07
C SER A 177 9.98 -21.48 -13.90
N SER A 178 10.68 -21.73 -15.01
CA SER A 178 12.13 -21.94 -15.03
C SER A 178 12.95 -20.74 -14.53
N PHE A 179 12.35 -19.57 -14.37
CA PHE A 179 13.01 -18.37 -13.84
C PHE A 179 13.19 -18.44 -12.31
N GLY A 180 12.29 -19.12 -11.60
CA GLY A 180 12.32 -19.24 -10.14
C GLY A 180 12.01 -17.92 -9.40
N TRP A 181 11.98 -18.02 -8.06
CA TRP A 181 11.49 -16.95 -7.18
C TRP A 181 12.27 -15.63 -7.28
N LYS A 182 13.56 -15.68 -7.62
CA LYS A 182 14.44 -14.50 -7.70
C LYS A 182 13.91 -13.50 -8.75
N TYR A 183 13.36 -14.00 -9.85
CA TYR A 183 12.81 -13.15 -10.92
C TYR A 183 11.53 -12.42 -10.52
N ALA A 184 10.78 -12.91 -9.53
CA ALA A 184 9.61 -12.19 -9.04
C ALA A 184 10.04 -10.83 -8.45
N TYR A 185 11.17 -10.77 -7.75
CA TYR A 185 11.72 -9.52 -7.21
C TYR A 185 12.12 -8.54 -8.31
N TYR A 186 12.79 -9.02 -9.37
CA TYR A 186 13.17 -8.19 -10.51
C TYR A 186 11.96 -7.70 -11.30
N PHE A 187 10.95 -8.53 -11.46
CA PHE A 187 9.71 -8.17 -12.13
C PHE A 187 8.99 -7.02 -11.40
N HIS A 188 8.76 -7.17 -10.10
CA HIS A 188 8.06 -6.16 -9.31
C HIS A 188 8.88 -4.87 -9.14
N SER A 189 10.20 -4.97 -8.95
CA SER A 189 11.05 -3.79 -8.85
C SER A 189 11.12 -3.00 -10.17
N PHE A 190 11.22 -3.70 -11.31
CA PHE A 190 11.22 -3.05 -12.63
C PHE A 190 9.87 -2.39 -12.94
N ALA A 191 8.76 -3.05 -12.62
CA ALA A 191 7.43 -2.44 -12.72
C ALA A 191 7.32 -1.17 -11.85
N GLY A 192 7.82 -1.22 -10.62
CA GLY A 192 7.92 -0.05 -9.73
C GLY A 192 8.70 1.10 -10.35
N LEU A 193 9.88 0.85 -10.94
CA LEU A 193 10.68 1.88 -11.61
C LEU A 193 9.92 2.55 -12.77
N ILE A 194 9.21 1.78 -13.59
CA ILE A 194 8.39 2.34 -14.68
C ILE A 194 7.28 3.23 -14.12
N LEU A 195 6.57 2.77 -13.09
CA LEU A 195 5.48 3.52 -12.47
C LEU A 195 5.97 4.82 -11.83
N PHE A 196 7.14 4.80 -11.18
CA PHE A 196 7.73 6.00 -10.61
C PHE A 196 8.34 6.95 -11.66
N ALA A 197 8.77 6.45 -12.83
CA ALA A 197 9.10 7.29 -13.97
C ALA A 197 7.85 8.01 -14.52
N LEU A 198 6.72 7.30 -14.61
CA LEU A 198 5.42 7.90 -14.96
C LEU A 198 4.99 8.94 -13.93
N TRP A 199 5.13 8.65 -12.63
CA TRP A 199 4.87 9.60 -11.55
C TRP A 199 5.68 10.89 -11.71
N ALA A 200 7.00 10.78 -11.94
CA ALA A 200 7.86 11.95 -12.11
C ALA A 200 7.41 12.86 -13.27
N GLY A 201 6.96 12.26 -14.38
CA GLY A 201 6.50 12.98 -15.58
C GLY A 201 5.05 13.48 -15.53
N ILE A 202 4.17 12.84 -14.77
CA ILE A 202 2.72 13.13 -14.73
C ILE A 202 2.35 13.95 -13.49
N TYR A 203 2.85 13.58 -12.32
CA TYR A 203 2.42 14.18 -11.07
C TYR A 203 2.96 15.60 -10.89
N ILE A 204 2.09 16.46 -10.36
CA ILE A 204 2.41 17.82 -9.93
C ILE A 204 1.64 18.11 -8.64
N ASP A 205 2.30 18.78 -7.70
CA ASP A 205 1.78 18.96 -6.34
C ASP A 205 0.56 19.88 -6.30
N ASP A 206 0.59 20.96 -7.07
CA ASP A 206 -0.50 21.93 -7.14
C ASP A 206 -1.18 21.90 -8.52
N PRO A 207 -2.52 21.71 -8.58
CA PRO A 207 -3.26 21.80 -9.84
C PRO A 207 -3.07 23.16 -10.55
N GLN A 208 -2.84 24.25 -9.80
CA GLN A 208 -2.64 25.59 -10.37
C GLN A 208 -1.35 25.71 -11.19
N ASP A 209 -0.32 24.96 -10.83
CA ASP A 209 0.98 24.98 -11.50
C ASP A 209 0.98 24.13 -12.80
N SER A 210 -0.12 23.38 -13.05
CA SER A 210 -0.22 22.47 -14.18
C SER A 210 -0.65 23.20 -15.45
N ARG A 211 0.18 23.14 -16.50
CA ARG A 211 -0.22 23.57 -17.85
C ARG A 211 -1.15 22.58 -18.56
N ARG A 212 -1.38 21.39 -17.99
CA ARG A 212 -2.12 20.30 -18.62
C ARG A 212 -3.60 20.26 -18.23
N ILE A 213 -4.00 21.04 -17.23
CA ILE A 213 -5.38 21.11 -16.72
C ILE A 213 -6.16 22.20 -17.45
N SER A 214 -7.47 22.00 -17.67
CA SER A 214 -8.35 23.06 -18.15
C SER A 214 -8.80 23.97 -17.00
N GLU A 215 -9.14 25.23 -17.29
CA GLU A 215 -9.70 26.15 -16.29
C GLU A 215 -11.02 25.63 -15.69
N LYS A 216 -11.81 24.92 -16.51
CA LYS A 216 -13.05 24.25 -16.08
C LYS A 216 -12.78 23.16 -15.04
N GLU A 217 -11.74 22.36 -15.23
CA GLU A 217 -11.38 21.33 -14.27
C GLU A 217 -10.74 21.91 -13.00
N LEU A 218 -9.89 22.94 -13.15
CA LEU A 218 -9.32 23.65 -12.01
C LEU A 218 -10.39 24.28 -11.12
N SER A 219 -11.39 24.94 -11.72
CA SER A 219 -12.52 25.53 -11.00
C SER A 219 -13.38 24.45 -10.33
N ARG A 220 -13.52 23.25 -10.93
CA ARG A 220 -14.19 22.11 -10.29
C ARG A 220 -13.43 21.60 -9.07
N ILE A 221 -12.10 21.48 -9.13
CA ILE A 221 -11.27 21.05 -7.99
C ILE A 221 -11.35 22.06 -6.83
N HIS A 222 -11.34 23.36 -7.12
CA HIS A 222 -11.41 24.40 -6.10
C HIS A 222 -12.82 24.71 -5.59
N LYS A 223 -13.85 24.20 -6.25
CA LYS A 223 -15.24 24.48 -5.87
C LYS A 223 -15.47 24.15 -4.40
N ASN A 224 -15.96 25.14 -3.64
CA ASN A 224 -16.25 25.08 -2.21
C ASN A 224 -15.04 24.89 -1.27
N LYS A 225 -13.80 24.87 -1.78
CA LYS A 225 -12.60 24.86 -0.92
C LYS A 225 -12.42 26.24 -0.27
N SER A 226 -12.35 26.28 1.06
CA SER A 226 -12.07 27.53 1.78
C SER A 226 -10.60 27.94 1.65
N ALA A 227 -10.26 29.18 2.00
CA ALA A 227 -8.87 29.64 2.04
C ALA A 227 -7.99 28.72 2.91
N ALA A 228 -8.53 28.18 4.01
CA ALA A 228 -7.83 27.22 4.87
C ALA A 228 -7.54 25.86 4.20
N HIS A 229 -8.31 25.46 3.17
CA HIS A 229 -8.02 24.26 2.38
C HIS A 229 -6.92 24.49 1.33
N LEU A 230 -6.71 25.74 0.94
CA LEU A 230 -5.76 26.12 -0.11
C LEU A 230 -4.42 26.59 0.47
N ASP A 231 -4.44 27.22 1.63
CA ASP A 231 -3.27 27.74 2.33
C ASP A 231 -2.34 26.60 2.80
N LYS A 232 -1.04 26.81 2.59
CA LYS A 232 0.05 25.88 2.91
C LYS A 232 0.64 26.16 4.30
N LYS A 233 0.27 27.27 4.96
CA LYS A 233 0.95 27.79 6.16
C LYS A 233 0.07 27.94 7.41
N GLY A 234 -1.16 27.43 7.40
CA GLY A 234 -2.05 27.54 8.55
C GLY A 234 -1.53 26.77 9.79
N ASP A 235 -1.71 27.36 10.98
CA ASP A 235 -1.43 26.69 12.24
C ASP A 235 -2.36 25.49 12.43
N ILE A 236 -1.77 24.29 12.52
CA ILE A 236 -2.53 23.05 12.69
C ILE A 236 -2.78 22.83 14.19
N PRO A 237 -4.05 22.75 14.65
CA PRO A 237 -4.36 22.59 16.06
C PRO A 237 -4.20 21.12 16.50
N TYR A 238 -2.96 20.64 16.56
CA TYR A 238 -2.64 19.23 16.85
C TYR A 238 -3.32 18.72 18.12
N ILE A 239 -3.30 19.48 19.22
CA ILE A 239 -3.91 19.07 20.49
C ILE A 239 -5.42 18.83 20.33
N LYS A 240 -6.13 19.69 19.58
CA LYS A 240 -7.57 19.51 19.31
C LYS A 240 -7.85 18.28 18.44
N ILE A 241 -6.94 17.93 17.54
CA ILE A 241 -7.03 16.72 16.72
C ILE A 241 -6.86 15.47 17.60
N PHE A 242 -5.84 15.44 18.46
CA PHE A 242 -5.58 14.31 19.36
C PHE A 242 -6.63 14.12 20.45
N THR A 243 -7.40 15.15 20.78
CA THR A 243 -8.48 15.07 21.78
C THR A 243 -9.87 14.88 21.15
N SER A 244 -9.98 14.89 19.81
CA SER A 244 -11.25 14.74 19.13
C SER A 244 -11.73 13.28 19.18
N PRO A 245 -12.91 13.00 19.75
CA PRO A 245 -13.42 11.63 19.85
C PRO A 245 -13.66 11.00 18.47
N VAL A 246 -14.03 11.80 17.46
CA VAL A 246 -14.22 11.30 16.09
C VAL A 246 -12.90 10.79 15.50
N VAL A 247 -11.81 11.54 15.70
CA VAL A 247 -10.48 11.16 15.21
C VAL A 247 -9.97 9.91 15.91
N LEU A 248 -10.11 9.84 17.24
CA LEU A 248 -9.69 8.69 18.03
C LEU A 248 -10.44 7.41 17.61
N VAL A 249 -11.75 7.47 17.38
CA VAL A 249 -12.54 6.33 16.88
C VAL A 249 -12.08 5.91 15.49
N VAL A 250 -11.83 6.86 14.58
CA VAL A 250 -11.33 6.56 13.23
C VAL A 250 -9.96 5.87 13.28
N TRP A 251 -9.03 6.34 14.12
CA TRP A 251 -7.73 5.70 14.29
C TRP A 251 -7.83 4.31 14.89
N MET A 252 -8.71 4.11 15.88
CA MET A 252 -8.95 2.80 16.45
C MET A 252 -9.50 1.83 15.40
N ASN A 253 -10.47 2.25 14.59
CA ASN A 253 -11.00 1.44 13.50
C ASN A 253 -9.92 1.12 12.45
N ALA A 254 -9.12 2.12 12.05
CA ALA A 254 -8.02 1.92 11.10
C ALA A 254 -6.97 0.93 11.64
N PHE A 255 -6.69 0.95 12.95
CA PHE A 255 -5.80 -0.01 13.59
C PHE A 255 -6.32 -1.45 13.46
N PHE A 256 -7.60 -1.68 13.78
CA PHE A 256 -8.20 -3.01 13.65
C PHE A 256 -8.31 -3.47 12.19
N GLU A 257 -8.72 -2.58 11.27
CA GLU A 257 -8.76 -2.86 9.83
C GLU A 257 -7.39 -3.26 9.31
N MET A 258 -6.36 -2.45 9.56
CA MET A 258 -4.99 -2.71 9.08
C MET A 258 -4.40 -3.97 9.70
N THR A 259 -4.69 -4.24 10.98
CA THR A 259 -4.26 -5.48 11.65
C THR A 259 -4.88 -6.69 10.96
N ALA A 260 -6.18 -6.67 10.66
CA ALA A 260 -6.86 -7.75 9.96
C ALA A 260 -6.29 -7.95 8.54
N VAL A 261 -6.10 -6.87 7.78
CA VAL A 261 -5.53 -6.93 6.42
C VAL A 261 -4.12 -7.54 6.44
N ILE A 262 -3.24 -7.08 7.34
CA ILE A 262 -1.87 -7.61 7.45
C ILE A 262 -1.89 -9.08 7.88
N PHE A 263 -2.76 -9.45 8.82
CA PHE A 263 -2.91 -10.84 9.27
C PHE A 263 -3.30 -11.75 8.11
N PHE A 264 -4.36 -11.42 7.38
CA PHE A 264 -4.79 -12.21 6.22
C PHE A 264 -3.73 -12.23 5.11
N ALA A 265 -3.12 -11.09 4.78
CA ALA A 265 -2.08 -11.03 3.75
C ALA A 265 -0.84 -11.86 4.09
N THR A 266 -0.52 -12.03 5.39
CA THR A 266 0.65 -12.79 5.85
C THR A 266 0.36 -14.28 5.93
N TYR A 267 -0.77 -14.66 6.54
CA TYR A 267 -1.03 -16.06 6.90
C TYR A 267 -1.95 -16.80 5.92
N MET A 268 -2.76 -16.10 5.12
CA MET A 268 -3.65 -16.75 4.16
C MET A 268 -2.91 -17.62 3.14
N PRO A 269 -1.82 -17.17 2.47
CA PRO A 269 -1.10 -18.01 1.52
C PRO A 269 -0.52 -19.27 2.20
N ILE A 270 0.00 -19.10 3.42
CA ILE A 270 0.58 -20.19 4.21
C ILE A 270 -0.49 -21.22 4.56
N TYR A 271 -1.65 -20.78 5.01
CA TYR A 271 -2.75 -21.67 5.38
C TYR A 271 -3.28 -22.47 4.20
N LEU A 272 -3.56 -21.81 3.07
CA LEU A 272 -4.05 -22.48 1.86
C LEU A 272 -3.06 -23.52 1.33
N HIS A 273 -1.76 -23.21 1.32
CA HIS A 273 -0.75 -24.13 0.81
C HIS A 273 -0.42 -25.24 1.83
N GLN A 274 -0.12 -24.89 3.09
CA GLN A 274 0.39 -25.85 4.07
C GLN A 274 -0.71 -26.69 4.72
N VAL A 275 -1.90 -26.14 4.93
CA VAL A 275 -3.02 -26.82 5.61
C VAL A 275 -3.97 -27.41 4.57
N LEU A 276 -4.47 -26.59 3.63
CA LEU A 276 -5.43 -27.06 2.61
C LEU A 276 -4.77 -27.77 1.42
N LYS A 277 -3.43 -27.78 1.33
CA LYS A 277 -2.65 -28.52 0.34
C LYS A 277 -2.89 -28.08 -1.11
N PHE A 278 -3.29 -26.84 -1.33
CA PHE A 278 -3.35 -26.27 -2.68
C PHE A 278 -1.96 -26.08 -3.28
N SER A 279 -1.85 -26.23 -4.60
CA SER A 279 -0.61 -25.92 -5.34
C SER A 279 -0.23 -24.44 -5.20
N VAL A 280 1.00 -24.08 -5.59
CA VAL A 280 1.49 -22.69 -5.48
C VAL A 280 0.65 -21.76 -6.37
N ALA A 281 0.36 -22.16 -7.61
CA ALA A 281 -0.53 -21.41 -8.50
C ALA A 281 -1.96 -21.25 -7.95
N GLU A 282 -2.58 -22.34 -7.47
CA GLU A 282 -3.93 -22.28 -6.87
C GLU A 282 -3.97 -21.37 -5.64
N THR A 283 -2.95 -21.47 -4.78
CA THR A 283 -2.79 -20.60 -3.61
C THR A 283 -2.72 -19.14 -4.04
N GLY A 284 -1.91 -18.81 -5.05
CA GLY A 284 -1.82 -17.46 -5.60
C GLY A 284 -3.14 -16.93 -6.16
N PHE A 285 -3.94 -17.79 -6.77
CA PHE A 285 -5.26 -17.43 -7.31
C PHE A 285 -6.30 -17.19 -6.22
N TYR A 286 -6.44 -18.10 -5.25
CA TYR A 286 -7.44 -17.97 -4.18
C TYR A 286 -7.16 -16.80 -3.24
N VAL A 287 -5.88 -16.58 -2.88
CA VAL A 287 -5.50 -15.40 -2.07
C VAL A 287 -5.88 -14.11 -2.79
N ALA A 288 -5.66 -14.03 -4.11
CA ALA A 288 -6.04 -12.85 -4.87
C ALA A 288 -7.55 -12.58 -4.82
N ILE A 289 -8.38 -13.61 -5.02
CA ILE A 289 -9.84 -13.44 -4.94
C ILE A 289 -10.27 -12.99 -3.53
N ILE A 290 -9.78 -13.66 -2.48
CA ILE A 290 -10.19 -13.38 -1.10
C ILE A 290 -9.82 -11.95 -0.69
N LEU A 291 -8.60 -11.50 -1.00
CA LEU A 291 -8.16 -10.15 -0.63
C LEU A 291 -8.74 -9.07 -1.57
N GLY A 292 -9.07 -9.43 -2.80
CA GLY A 292 -9.64 -8.54 -3.81
C GLY A 292 -11.14 -8.31 -3.70
N MET A 293 -11.89 -9.25 -3.10
CA MET A 293 -13.36 -9.21 -3.12
C MET A 293 -13.97 -7.98 -2.43
N ASN A 294 -13.24 -7.33 -1.51
CA ASN A 294 -13.72 -6.13 -0.81
C ASN A 294 -13.68 -4.87 -1.68
N ILE A 295 -12.89 -4.84 -2.76
CA ILE A 295 -12.63 -3.62 -3.54
C ILE A 295 -13.92 -3.03 -4.15
N PRO A 296 -14.77 -3.80 -4.84
CA PRO A 296 -16.00 -3.26 -5.42
C PRO A 296 -16.93 -2.67 -4.35
N LEU A 297 -17.07 -3.35 -3.21
CA LEU A 297 -17.91 -2.89 -2.11
C LEU A 297 -17.40 -1.56 -1.54
N ARG A 298 -16.08 -1.43 -1.32
CA ARG A 298 -15.47 -0.17 -0.83
C ARG A 298 -15.72 0.99 -1.79
N LEU A 299 -15.53 0.77 -3.09
CA LEU A 299 -15.74 1.82 -4.11
C LEU A 299 -17.21 2.24 -4.22
N VAL A 300 -18.14 1.29 -4.20
CA VAL A 300 -19.59 1.58 -4.24
C VAL A 300 -20.02 2.32 -2.98
N ALA A 301 -19.59 1.86 -1.80
CA ALA A 301 -19.90 2.52 -0.53
C ALA A 301 -19.36 3.96 -0.49
N ALA A 302 -18.15 4.19 -1.00
CA ALA A 302 -17.56 5.53 -1.06
C ALA A 302 -18.31 6.45 -2.04
N ALA A 303 -18.61 5.96 -3.25
CA ALA A 303 -19.40 6.72 -4.23
C ALA A 303 -20.81 7.04 -3.71
N PHE A 304 -21.41 6.13 -2.93
CA PHE A 304 -22.69 6.36 -2.27
C PHE A 304 -22.58 7.40 -1.15
N SER A 305 -21.53 7.34 -0.32
CA SER A 305 -21.25 8.32 0.73
C SER A 305 -21.09 9.74 0.19
N ASP A 306 -20.39 9.89 -0.93
CA ASP A 306 -20.19 11.18 -1.62
C ASP A 306 -21.50 11.75 -2.19
N ARG A 307 -22.46 10.90 -2.58
CA ARG A 307 -23.77 11.33 -3.09
C ARG A 307 -24.76 11.73 -1.99
N ILE A 308 -24.57 11.26 -0.75
CA ILE A 308 -25.45 11.61 0.37
C ILE A 308 -25.08 13.00 0.88
N THR A 309 -25.94 13.97 0.59
CA THR A 309 -25.82 15.37 1.07
C THR A 309 -26.77 15.69 2.23
N ILE A 310 -27.74 14.82 2.52
CA ILE A 310 -28.80 15.05 3.52
C ILE A 310 -28.29 14.86 4.95
N ILE A 311 -27.24 14.05 5.13
CA ILE A 311 -26.69 13.67 6.43
C ILE A 311 -25.35 14.40 6.65
N SER A 312 -25.10 14.85 7.88
CA SER A 312 -23.82 15.47 8.23
C SER A 312 -22.63 14.52 8.00
N GLU A 313 -21.48 15.06 7.59
CA GLU A 313 -20.24 14.27 7.38
C GLU A 313 -19.85 13.43 8.60
N ARG A 314 -20.04 13.99 9.80
CA ARG A 314 -19.79 13.26 11.06
C ARG A 314 -20.67 12.03 11.20
N ALA A 315 -21.97 12.16 10.90
CA ALA A 315 -22.89 11.04 10.99
C ALA A 315 -22.61 9.98 9.91
N LYS A 316 -22.23 10.39 8.69
CA LYS A 316 -21.77 9.44 7.65
C LYS A 316 -20.58 8.62 8.15
N ILE A 317 -19.53 9.27 8.67
CA ILE A 317 -18.34 8.58 9.21
C ILE A 317 -18.73 7.57 10.29
N ILE A 318 -19.63 7.93 11.22
CA ILE A 318 -20.06 7.02 12.29
C ILE A 318 -20.82 5.82 11.73
N ILE A 319 -21.77 6.04 10.82
CA ILE A 319 -22.61 4.96 10.24
C ILE A 319 -21.72 3.97 9.47
N PHE A 320 -20.91 4.46 8.54
CA PHE A 320 -20.08 3.60 7.70
C PHE A 320 -19.01 2.85 8.51
N ASN A 321 -18.38 3.51 9.50
CA ASN A 321 -17.42 2.83 10.37
C ASN A 321 -18.08 1.76 11.23
N THR A 322 -19.25 2.05 11.80
CA THR A 322 -20.01 1.07 12.61
C THR A 322 -20.45 -0.12 11.77
N LEU A 323 -20.91 0.12 10.54
CA LEU A 323 -21.30 -0.95 9.62
C LEU A 323 -20.08 -1.79 9.23
N SER A 324 -18.94 -1.17 8.93
CA SER A 324 -17.74 -1.88 8.49
C SER A 324 -17.11 -2.69 9.63
N VAL A 325 -16.66 -2.02 10.69
CA VAL A 325 -15.89 -2.67 11.76
C VAL A 325 -16.79 -3.35 12.77
N GLY A 326 -17.94 -2.75 13.11
CA GLY A 326 -18.86 -3.29 14.10
C GLY A 326 -19.53 -4.58 13.64
N VAL A 327 -20.03 -4.65 12.39
CA VAL A 327 -20.62 -5.89 11.86
C VAL A 327 -19.56 -6.97 11.69
N SER A 328 -18.37 -6.63 11.17
CA SER A 328 -17.27 -7.61 11.09
C SER A 328 -16.86 -8.13 12.46
N GLY A 329 -16.80 -7.26 13.48
CA GLY A 329 -16.52 -7.66 14.86
C GLY A 329 -17.58 -8.61 15.43
N LEU A 330 -18.87 -8.30 15.23
CA LEU A 330 -19.98 -9.17 15.65
C LEU A 330 -19.98 -10.52 14.92
N ALA A 331 -19.71 -10.52 13.62
CA ALA A 331 -19.62 -11.75 12.83
C ALA A 331 -18.47 -12.64 13.32
N LEU A 332 -17.30 -12.07 13.59
CA LEU A 332 -16.16 -12.80 14.14
C LEU A 332 -16.43 -13.33 15.55
N ALA A 333 -17.08 -12.53 16.41
CA ALA A 333 -17.47 -12.96 17.74
C ALA A 333 -18.49 -14.12 17.71
N GLY A 334 -19.35 -14.18 16.69
CA GLY A 334 -20.32 -15.27 16.52
C GLY A 334 -19.74 -16.57 15.93
N ILE A 335 -18.55 -16.52 15.33
CA ILE A 335 -17.82 -17.71 14.84
C ILE A 335 -17.00 -18.35 15.99
N GLY A 336 -16.79 -17.61 17.09
CA GLY A 336 -16.03 -18.02 18.27
C GLY A 336 -16.78 -18.92 19.25
#